data_AF-A0A0C9ZBV9-F1
#
_entry.id   AF-A0A0C9ZBV9-F1
#
_cell.length_a   1.000
_cell.length_b   1.000
_cell.length_c   1.000
_cell.angle_alpha   90.00
_cell.angle_beta   90.00
_cell.angle_gamma   90.00
#
_symmetry.space_group_name_H-M   'P 1'
#
loop_
_entity.id
_entity.type
_entity.pdbx_description
1 polymer ?
#
loop_
_entity_poly.entity_id
_entity_poly.type
_entity_poly.pdbx_seq_one_letter_code
_entity_poly.pdbx_strand_id
1 'polypeptide(L)'
;MRPQQLQGLDWMVSLHHNGLSGILADEMGLGKTVQTITFLGAYLKHYRDISGPHLIVAPKNTLQKWKQEFERWILDSNVIVLTGTKEERAELIANRLYPKILRFASRIIGTSLECEGNFPLGIPQKGK
;
A
#
# COMPACT_ATOMS: atom_id res chain seq x y z
N MET A 1 -4.63 -19.58 5.82
CA MET A 1 -5.78 -18.79 5.33
C MET A 1 -6.96 -19.71 5.11
N ARG A 2 -8.18 -19.20 5.26
CA ARG A 2 -9.41 -19.96 4.98
C ARG A 2 -9.60 -20.13 3.47
N PRO A 3 -10.30 -21.18 2.98
CA PRO A 3 -10.50 -21.40 1.55
C PRO A 3 -11.13 -20.23 0.81
N GLN A 4 -12.10 -19.54 1.44
CA GLN A 4 -12.74 -18.35 0.86
C GLN A 4 -11.74 -17.21 0.64
N GLN A 5 -10.74 -17.09 1.52
CA GLN A 5 -9.70 -16.07 1.40
C GLN A 5 -8.72 -16.38 0.27
N LEU A 6 -8.46 -17.66 0.01
CA LEU A 6 -7.64 -18.10 -1.12
C LEU A 6 -8.36 -17.78 -2.44
N GLN A 7 -9.66 -18.05 -2.55
CA GLN A 7 -10.44 -17.68 -3.73
C GLN A 7 -10.43 -16.17 -3.99
N GLY A 8 -10.60 -15.34 -2.96
CA GLY A 8 -10.49 -13.89 -3.09
C GLY A 8 -9.10 -13.43 -3.54
N LEU A 9 -8.04 -14.09 -3.06
CA LEU A 9 -6.67 -13.82 -3.49
C LEU A 9 -6.45 -14.20 -4.95
N ASP A 10 -6.87 -15.39 -5.38
CA ASP A 10 -6.75 -15.86 -6.77
C ASP A 10 -7.51 -14.94 -7.74
N TRP A 11 -8.67 -14.42 -7.31
CA TRP A 11 -9.41 -13.42 -8.05
C TRP A 11 -8.64 -12.10 -8.20
N MET A 12 -8.05 -11.57 -7.12
CA MET A 12 -7.21 -10.36 -7.18
C MET A 12 -5.97 -10.56 -8.08
N VAL A 13 -5.35 -11.74 -8.03
CA VAL A 13 -4.24 -12.10 -8.91
C VAL A 13 -4.67 -12.08 -10.37
N SER A 14 -5.84 -12.66 -10.67
CA SER A 14 -6.39 -12.68 -12.03
C SER A 14 -6.70 -11.27 -12.55
N LEU A 15 -7.25 -10.39 -11.70
CA LEU A 15 -7.47 -8.98 -12.04
C LEU A 15 -6.17 -8.27 -12.39
N HIS A 16 -5.13 -8.46 -11.57
CA HIS A 16 -3.82 -7.86 -11.80
C HIS A 16 -3.17 -8.35 -13.11
N HIS A 17 -3.30 -9.63 -13.46
CA HIS A 17 -2.77 -10.15 -14.72
C HIS A 17 -3.47 -9.56 -15.94
N ASN A 18 -4.76 -9.25 -15.80
CA ASN A 18 -5.56 -8.63 -16.86
C ASN A 18 -5.48 -7.09 -16.85
N GLY A 19 -4.74 -6.48 -15.92
CA GLY A 19 -4.67 -5.02 -15.79
C GLY A 19 -6.02 -4.39 -15.39
N LEU A 20 -6.90 -5.16 -14.74
CA LEU A 20 -8.23 -4.70 -14.31
C LEU A 20 -8.21 -4.28 -12.84
N SER A 21 -9.00 -3.26 -12.53
CA SER A 21 -9.29 -2.85 -11.16
C SER A 21 -10.53 -3.60 -10.64
N GLY A 22 -10.50 -4.03 -9.38
CA GLY A 22 -11.63 -4.72 -8.74
C GLY A 22 -11.97 -4.15 -7.37
N ILE A 23 -13.23 -4.32 -6.97
CA ILE A 23 -13.73 -3.94 -5.64
C ILE A 23 -13.99 -5.22 -4.85
N LEU A 24 -13.28 -5.39 -3.74
CA LEU A 24 -13.48 -6.54 -2.86
C LEU A 24 -14.56 -6.21 -1.82
N ALA A 25 -15.76 -6.75 -2.03
CA ALA A 25 -16.97 -6.43 -1.27
C ALA A 25 -17.42 -7.55 -0.31
N ASP A 26 -16.48 -8.33 0.22
CA ASP A 26 -16.77 -9.41 1.18
C ASP A 26 -17.34 -8.88 2.51
N GLU A 27 -17.94 -9.76 3.31
CA GLU A 27 -18.42 -9.45 4.67
C GLU A 27 -17.33 -8.80 5.56
N MET A 28 -17.76 -7.91 6.44
CA MET A 28 -16.87 -7.31 7.44
C MET A 28 -16.34 -8.39 8.39
N GLY A 29 -15.04 -8.36 8.69
CA GLY A 29 -14.41 -9.39 9.54
C GLY A 29 -13.93 -10.66 8.81
N LEU A 30 -14.18 -10.78 7.51
CA LEU A 30 -13.70 -11.93 6.72
C LEU A 30 -12.17 -11.93 6.49
N GLY A 31 -11.46 -10.89 6.94
CA GLY A 31 -10.01 -10.77 6.84
C GLY A 31 -9.52 -10.15 5.54
N LYS A 32 -10.32 -9.25 4.93
CA LYS A 32 -9.97 -8.49 3.72
C LYS A 32 -8.60 -7.83 3.80
N THR A 33 -8.28 -7.24 4.96
CA THR A 33 -6.98 -6.62 5.22
C THR A 33 -5.82 -7.59 5.00
N VAL A 34 -5.92 -8.81 5.55
CA VAL A 34 -4.87 -9.82 5.40
C VAL A 34 -4.79 -10.30 3.95
N GLN A 35 -5.93 -10.48 3.26
CA GLN A 35 -5.93 -10.81 1.83
C GLN A 35 -5.18 -9.75 1.00
N THR A 36 -5.45 -8.47 1.24
CA THR A 36 -4.75 -7.37 0.54
C THR A 36 -3.26 -7.34 0.88
N ILE A 37 -2.89 -7.56 2.14
CA ILE A 37 -1.48 -7.62 2.59
C ILE A 37 -0.75 -8.77 1.90
N THR A 38 -1.34 -9.96 1.87
CA THR A 38 -0.75 -11.13 1.19
C THR A 38 -0.63 -10.90 -0.30
N PHE A 39 -1.62 -10.29 -0.95
CA PHE A 39 -1.53 -9.93 -2.36
C PHE A 39 -0.36 -8.98 -2.63
N LEU A 40 -0.23 -7.88 -1.88
CA LEU A 40 0.83 -6.89 -2.10
C LEU A 40 2.23 -7.40 -1.71
N GLY A 41 2.37 -8.04 -0.56
CA GLY A 41 3.68 -8.41 -0.03
C GLY A 41 4.13 -9.84 -0.37
N ALA A 42 3.24 -10.83 -0.33
CA ALA A 42 3.63 -12.19 -0.67
C ALA A 42 3.63 -12.41 -2.19
N TYR A 43 2.56 -11.97 -2.87
CA TYR A 43 2.44 -12.22 -4.30
C TYR A 43 3.25 -11.22 -5.14
N LEU A 44 3.00 -9.91 -5.02
CA LEU A 44 3.70 -8.94 -5.88
C LEU A 44 5.20 -8.86 -5.56
N LYS A 45 5.58 -8.70 -4.29
CA LYS A 45 6.98 -8.58 -3.90
C LYS A 45 7.76 -9.90 -4.04
N HIS A 46 7.31 -11.02 -3.46
CA HIS A 46 8.12 -12.26 -3.49
C HIS A 46 7.94 -13.12 -4.74
N TYR A 47 6.74 -13.19 -5.33
CA TYR A 47 6.49 -14.07 -6.47
C TYR A 47 6.69 -13.36 -7.82
N ARG A 48 6.29 -12.10 -7.95
CA ARG A 48 6.44 -11.32 -9.18
C ARG A 48 7.68 -10.44 -9.22
N ASP A 49 8.44 -10.35 -8.12
CA ASP A 49 9.56 -9.41 -7.93
C ASP A 49 9.19 -7.93 -8.22
N ILE A 50 7.89 -7.61 -8.13
CA ILE A 50 7.37 -6.26 -8.28
C ILE A 50 7.41 -5.62 -6.91
N SER A 51 8.55 -5.03 -6.59
CA SER A 51 8.75 -4.32 -5.34
C SER A 51 8.36 -2.84 -5.42
N GLY A 52 7.45 -2.46 -6.31
CA GLY A 52 7.08 -1.06 -6.54
C GLY A 52 6.50 -0.35 -5.30
N PRO A 53 6.38 0.99 -5.34
CA PRO A 53 5.64 1.71 -4.32
C PRO A 53 4.14 1.39 -4.44
N HIS A 54 3.54 0.81 -3.40
CA HIS A 54 2.10 0.57 -3.32
C HIS A 54 1.46 1.57 -2.36
N LEU A 55 0.35 2.20 -2.74
CA LEU A 55 -0.38 3.14 -1.88
C LEU A 55 -1.64 2.48 -1.35
N ILE A 56 -1.81 2.51 -0.03
CA ILE A 56 -3.01 2.07 0.67
C ILE A 56 -3.63 3.30 1.32
N VAL A 57 -4.88 3.55 1.01
CA VAL A 57 -5.66 4.64 1.61
C VAL A 57 -6.63 4.02 2.58
N ALA A 58 -6.57 4.40 3.86
CA ALA A 58 -7.44 3.87 4.89
C ALA A 58 -7.74 4.93 5.96
N PRO A 59 -8.85 4.83 6.71
CA PRO A 59 -9.14 5.75 7.80
C PRO A 59 -8.01 5.80 8.84
N LYS A 60 -7.73 6.99 9.41
CA LYS A 60 -6.64 7.24 10.38
C LYS A 60 -6.55 6.19 11.50
N ASN A 61 -7.70 5.84 12.07
CA ASN A 61 -7.81 4.89 13.19
C ASN A 61 -7.43 3.45 12.83
N THR A 62 -7.34 3.14 11.53
CA THR A 62 -6.98 1.81 11.03
C THR A 62 -5.52 1.73 10.58
N LEU A 63 -4.85 2.85 10.31
CA LEU A 63 -3.47 2.87 9.77
C LEU A 63 -2.48 2.13 10.66
N GLN A 64 -2.59 2.26 11.98
CA GLN A 64 -1.73 1.55 12.93
C GLN A 64 -1.97 0.04 12.88
N LYS A 65 -3.23 -0.40 12.75
CA LYS A 65 -3.55 -1.83 12.58
C LYS A 65 -2.98 -2.37 11.27
N TRP A 66 -3.10 -1.61 10.18
CA TRP A 66 -2.50 -1.97 8.89
C TRP A 66 -0.99 -2.15 9.01
N LYS A 67 -0.30 -1.20 9.65
CA LYS A 67 1.15 -1.30 9.88
C LYS A 67 1.53 -2.56 10.65
N GLN A 68 0.85 -2.84 11.78
CA GLN A 68 1.11 -4.03 12.59
C GLN A 68 0.87 -5.32 11.82
N GLU A 69 -0.21 -5.40 11.04
CA GLU A 69 -0.48 -6.58 10.21
C GLU A 69 0.58 -6.73 9.11
N PHE A 70 1.03 -5.65 8.48
CA PHE A 70 2.14 -5.73 7.51
C PHE A 70 3.43 -6.26 8.12
N GLU A 71 3.84 -5.73 9.27
CA GLU A 71 5.04 -6.17 9.98
C GLU A 71 4.90 -7.63 10.47
N ARG A 72 3.69 -8.04 10.83
CA ARG A 72 3.38 -9.42 11.26
C ARG A 72 3.44 -10.42 10.11
N TRP A 73 2.85 -10.09 8.97
CA TRP A 73 2.72 -11.02 7.83
C TRP A 73 3.91 -10.98 6.88
N ILE A 74 4.68 -9.88 6.86
CA ILE A 74 5.84 -9.69 5.97
C ILE A 74 7.01 -9.16 6.79
N LEU A 75 7.98 -10.04 7.05
CA LEU A 75 9.16 -9.75 7.90
C LEU A 75 10.06 -8.63 7.34
N ASP A 76 10.11 -8.45 6.02
CA ASP A 76 10.90 -7.41 5.34
C ASP A 76 9.99 -6.32 4.74
N SER A 77 8.98 -5.87 5.49
CA SER A 77 8.08 -4.82 5.02
C SER A 77 8.58 -3.43 5.44
N ASN A 78 8.88 -2.58 4.45
CA ASN A 78 9.13 -1.17 4.69
C ASN A 78 7.82 -0.40 4.55
N VAL A 79 7.02 -0.37 5.62
CA VAL A 79 5.75 0.37 5.64
C VAL A 79 5.96 1.77 6.19
N ILE A 80 5.43 2.76 5.48
CA ILE A 80 5.44 4.15 5.94
C ILE A 80 4.02 4.64 6.06
N VAL A 81 3.70 5.06 7.27
CA VAL A 81 2.42 5.66 7.61
C VAL A 81 2.57 7.18 7.48
N LEU A 82 1.81 7.77 6.56
CA LEU A 82 1.74 9.22 6.37
C LEU A 82 0.64 9.79 7.27
N THR A 83 1.04 10.19 8.47
CA THR A 83 0.18 10.86 9.45
C THR A 83 0.88 12.12 9.97
N GLY A 84 0.11 13.12 10.39
CA GLY A 84 0.66 14.36 10.94
C GLY A 84 0.19 15.61 10.20
N THR A 85 0.85 16.73 10.47
CA THR A 85 0.63 18.00 9.78
C THR A 85 1.09 17.95 8.32
N LYS A 86 0.85 19.01 7.54
CA LYS A 86 1.30 19.07 6.15
C LYS A 86 2.82 19.06 6.06
N GLU A 87 3.48 19.74 6.99
CA GLU A 87 4.92 19.90 7.11
C GLU A 87 5.57 18.56 7.48
N GLU A 88 5.04 17.86 8.49
CA GLU A 88 5.53 16.53 8.90
C GLU A 88 5.40 15.50 7.77
N ARG A 89 4.28 15.54 7.03
CA ARG A 89 4.09 14.68 5.85
C ARG A 89 5.09 15.02 4.75
N ALA A 90 5.28 16.31 4.45
CA ALA A 90 6.23 16.75 3.44
C ALA A 90 7.66 16.33 3.79
N GLU A 91 8.04 16.43 5.06
CA GLU A 91 9.34 15.99 5.56
C GLU A 91 9.50 14.46 5.48
N LEU A 92 8.48 13.68 5.85
CA LEU A 92 8.50 12.21 5.71
C LEU A 92 8.64 11.79 4.24
N ILE A 93 7.95 12.48 3.33
CA ILE A 93 8.08 12.25 1.89
C ILE A 93 9.50 12.65 1.43
N ALA A 94 9.99 13.84 1.79
CA ALA A 94 11.33 14.33 1.46
C ALA A 94 12.43 13.39 1.94
N ASN A 95 12.42 13.00 3.22
CA ASN A 95 13.50 12.26 3.87
C ASN A 95 13.41 10.75 3.67
N ARG A 96 12.21 10.20 3.46
CA ARG A 96 12.06 8.76 3.24
C ARG A 96 11.77 8.41 1.81
N LEU A 97 10.87 9.09 1.10
CA LEU A 97 10.43 8.70 -0.27
C LEU A 97 11.49 9.05 -1.30
N TYR A 98 11.90 10.30 -1.38
CA TYR A 98 12.82 10.76 -2.43
C TYR A 98 14.24 10.15 -2.38
N PRO A 99 14.95 10.04 -1.23
CA PRO A 99 16.30 9.51 -1.20
C PRO A 99 16.38 7.99 -1.40
N LYS A 100 15.26 7.26 -1.31
CA LYS A 100 15.21 5.79 -1.48
C LYS A 100 14.50 5.31 -2.75
N ILE A 101 13.72 6.16 -3.42
CA ILE A 101 13.22 5.92 -4.80
C ILE A 101 14.39 5.69 -5.77
N LEU A 102 15.54 6.32 -5.51
CA LEU A 102 16.76 6.14 -6.29
C LEU A 102 17.53 4.85 -5.97
N ARG A 103 17.17 4.07 -4.93
CA ARG A 103 18.04 2.97 -4.47
C ARG A 103 17.38 1.61 -4.27
N PHE A 104 16.19 1.45 -3.71
CA PHE A 104 15.58 0.11 -3.59
C PHE A 104 14.06 0.18 -3.44
N ALA A 105 13.39 -0.53 -4.34
CA ALA A 105 11.95 -0.70 -4.42
C ALA A 105 11.49 -1.72 -3.36
N SER A 106 10.66 -1.28 -2.41
CA SER A 106 9.56 -2.01 -1.75
C SER A 106 9.00 -1.02 -0.75
N ARG A 107 7.86 -0.38 -1.04
CA ARG A 107 7.27 0.54 -0.06
C ARG A 107 5.77 0.64 -0.14
N ILE A 108 5.14 0.39 1.00
CA ILE A 108 3.70 0.55 1.15
C ILE A 108 3.47 1.88 1.86
N ILE A 109 2.83 2.80 1.16
CA ILE A 109 2.47 4.14 1.63
C ILE A 109 1.05 4.04 2.18
N GLY A 110 0.86 4.29 3.47
CA GLY A 110 -0.47 4.38 4.08
C GLY A 110 -0.89 5.84 4.21
N THR A 111 -1.98 6.29 3.57
CA THR A 111 -2.50 7.67 3.72
C THR A 111 -3.91 7.69 4.32
N SER A 112 -4.19 8.69 5.14
CA SER A 112 -5.51 8.93 5.76
C SER A 112 -6.45 9.68 4.81
N LEU A 113 -7.74 9.32 4.79
CA LEU A 113 -8.80 10.01 4.02
C LEU A 113 -9.13 11.43 4.51
N GLU A 114 -8.63 11.86 5.68
CA GLU A 114 -8.84 13.23 6.19
C GLU A 114 -7.97 14.29 5.47
N CYS A 115 -7.29 13.93 4.39
CA CYS A 115 -6.43 14.84 3.64
C CYS A 115 -7.21 15.63 2.58
N GLU A 116 -8.24 16.37 2.99
CA GLU A 116 -8.76 17.48 2.18
C GLU A 116 -7.73 18.62 2.22
N GLY A 117 -6.78 18.59 1.30
CA GLY A 117 -5.74 19.61 1.26
C GLY A 117 -4.59 19.21 0.36
N ASN A 118 -4.83 19.29 -0.93
CA ASN A 118 -3.83 19.44 -2.00
C ASN A 118 -2.57 18.57 -1.85
N PHE A 119 -2.64 17.33 -2.32
CA PHE A 119 -1.47 16.50 -2.53
C PHE A 119 -0.70 17.09 -3.72
N PRO A 120 0.53 17.61 -3.57
CA PRO A 120 1.30 18.07 -4.70
C PRO A 120 1.83 16.84 -5.43
N LEU A 121 1.01 16.25 -6.30
CA LEU A 121 1.50 15.47 -7.44
C LEU A 121 2.08 16.49 -8.44
N GLY A 122 3.17 17.15 -8.04
CA GLY A 122 4.02 17.91 -8.93
C GLY A 122 4.75 16.91 -9.81
N ILE A 123 4.09 16.45 -10.87
CA ILE A 123 4.79 15.91 -12.03
C ILE A 123 5.75 17.01 -12.47
N PRO A 124 7.07 16.79 -12.53
CA PRO A 124 7.96 17.77 -13.13
C PRO A 124 7.53 17.92 -14.60
N GLN A 125 6.85 19.03 -14.90
CA GLN A 125 6.61 19.47 -16.26
C GLN A 125 7.99 19.78 -16.85
N LYS A 126 8.49 18.86 -17.68
CA LYS A 126 9.67 19.10 -18.52
C LYS A 126 9.34 20.32 -19.39
N GLY A 127 9.99 21.44 -19.07
CA GLY A 127 9.98 22.63 -19.93
C GLY A 127 10.47 22.26 -21.33
N LYS A 128 9.74 22.74 -22.34
CA LYS A 128 10.25 22.89 -23.69
C LYS A 128 11.08 24.17 -23.76
#